data_AF-A0A7C4M8L1-F1
#
_entry.id   AF-A0A7C4M8L1-F1
#
_cell.length_a   1.000
_cell.length_b   1.000
_cell.length_c   1.000
_cell.angle_alpha   90.00
_cell.angle_beta   90.00
_cell.angle_gamma   90.00
#
_symmetry.space_group_name_H-M   'P 1'
#
loop_
_entity.id
_entity.type
_entity.pdbx_description
1 polymer ?
#
loop_
_entity_poly.entity_id
_entity_poly.type
_entity_poly.pdbx_seq_one_letter_code
_entity_poly.pdbx_strand_id
1 'polypeptide(L)'
;MSSCKDKRRSNCRLEVIDLEEYDVVVVGGGIAGSVTARFAAKSGFKTLLIEKFKTPRNKPCSGIQFQYFEKLIGEKIPREKLCRNELFKVEIKTPKGRVLRGKMKMLNFWRSTFDS
;
A
#
# COMPACT_ATOMS: atom_id res chain seq x y z
N MET A 1 38.09 26.35 51.08
CA MET A 1 38.95 25.91 49.94
C MET A 1 38.16 24.79 49.25
N SER A 2 37.72 24.84 48.01
CA SER A 2 37.98 25.68 46.83
C SER A 2 36.85 25.29 45.86
N SER A 3 35.91 26.20 45.59
CA SER A 3 35.73 26.85 44.28
C SER A 3 35.79 25.91 43.07
N CYS A 4 34.70 25.84 42.30
CA CYS A 4 34.66 26.30 40.89
C CYS A 4 33.30 25.93 40.26
N LYS A 5 32.30 26.81 40.35
CA LYS A 5 31.76 27.63 39.24
C LYS A 5 31.19 26.84 38.06
N ASP A 6 29.86 26.84 38.01
CA ASP A 6 29.01 27.08 36.84
C ASP A 6 29.78 27.67 35.64
N LYS A 7 29.96 26.85 34.59
CA LYS A 7 30.46 27.30 33.29
C LYS A 7 29.87 26.48 32.14
N ARG A 8 29.03 27.19 31.38
CA ARG A 8 28.81 27.05 29.93
C ARG A 8 27.74 26.05 29.49
N ARG A 9 26.52 26.59 29.40
CA ARG A 9 25.77 26.67 28.14
C ARG A 9 26.72 26.78 26.95
N SER A 10 26.90 25.71 26.20
CA SER A 10 27.42 25.74 24.83
C SER A 10 26.39 25.10 23.91
N ASN A 11 25.34 25.87 23.63
CA ASN A 11 24.69 26.02 22.33
C ASN A 11 24.61 24.80 21.39
N CYS A 12 24.14 23.64 21.86
CA CYS A 12 23.37 22.77 20.97
C CYS A 12 21.95 23.33 20.97
N ARG A 13 21.62 24.15 19.98
CA ARG A 13 20.23 24.19 19.51
C ARG A 13 19.95 22.77 19.04
N LEU A 14 19.42 21.94 19.93
CA LEU A 14 18.56 20.86 19.50
C LEU A 14 17.45 21.61 18.77
N GLU A 15 17.50 21.60 17.44
CA GLU A 15 16.29 21.84 16.67
C GLU A 15 15.26 20.94 17.31
N VAL A 16 14.24 21.55 17.91
CA VAL A 16 13.07 20.81 18.37
C VAL A 16 12.54 20.21 17.08
N ILE A 17 12.88 18.94 16.86
CA ILE A 17 12.23 18.14 15.84
C ILE A 17 10.80 18.14 16.35
N ASP A 18 9.95 18.93 15.71
CA ASP A 18 8.53 18.92 15.98
C ASP A 18 8.09 17.51 15.60
N LEU A 19 8.09 16.61 16.59
CA LEU A 19 7.74 15.22 16.40
C LEU A 19 6.24 15.24 16.16
N GLU A 20 5.86 15.27 14.89
CA GLU A 20 4.47 15.11 14.53
C GLU A 20 4.01 13.75 15.07
N GLU A 21 3.16 13.81 16.11
CA GLU A 21 2.53 12.60 16.63
C GLU A 21 1.48 12.12 15.63
N TYR A 22 1.46 10.81 15.38
CA TYR A 22 0.49 10.14 14.51
C TYR A 22 -0.14 8.99 15.30
N ASP A 23 -1.45 8.79 15.14
CA ASP A 23 -2.16 7.66 15.77
C ASP A 23 -1.81 6.34 15.06
N VAL A 24 -1.60 6.40 13.74
CA VAL A 24 -1.32 5.24 12.90
C VAL A 24 -0.20 5.56 11.92
N VAL A 25 0.83 4.71 11.89
CA VAL A 25 1.88 4.74 10.88
C VAL A 25 1.78 3.48 10.02
N VAL A 26 1.54 3.66 8.72
CA VAL A 26 1.47 2.60 7.73
C VAL A 26 2.75 2.60 6.90
N VAL A 27 3.47 1.47 6.91
CA VAL A 27 4.73 1.32 6.17
C VAL A 27 4.51 0.43 4.94
N GLY A 28 4.57 1.05 3.75
CA GLY A 28 4.42 0.44 2.44
C GLY A 28 3.15 0.87 1.70
N GLY A 29 3.30 1.48 0.53
CA GLY A 29 2.21 2.04 -0.29
C GLY A 29 1.63 1.07 -1.33
N GLY A 30 1.75 -0.25 -1.10
CA GLY A 30 1.01 -1.22 -1.91
C GLY A 30 -0.47 -1.25 -1.54
N ILE A 31 -1.27 -2.04 -2.28
CA ILE A 31 -2.72 -2.23 -2.07
C ILE A 31 -3.10 -2.35 -0.59
N ALA A 32 -2.42 -3.23 0.17
CA ALA A 32 -2.75 -3.40 1.58
C ALA A 32 -2.54 -2.10 2.38
N GLY A 33 -1.36 -1.47 2.27
CA GLY A 33 -1.06 -0.28 3.05
C GLY A 33 -1.84 0.96 2.60
N SER A 34 -2.06 1.17 1.30
CA SER A 34 -2.87 2.29 0.83
C SER A 34 -4.34 2.15 1.23
N VAL A 35 -4.89 0.93 1.19
CA VAL A 35 -6.24 0.64 1.68
C VAL A 35 -6.32 0.85 3.19
N THR A 36 -5.37 0.32 3.97
CA THR A 36 -5.30 0.53 5.43
C THR A 36 -5.21 2.01 5.78
N ALA A 37 -4.30 2.76 5.14
CA ALA A 37 -4.12 4.18 5.40
C ALA A 37 -5.39 4.97 5.08
N ARG A 38 -6.07 4.65 3.97
CA ARG A 38 -7.34 5.29 3.60
C ARG A 38 -8.42 5.03 4.63
N PHE A 39 -8.60 3.78 5.07
CA PHE A 39 -9.62 3.46 6.06
C PHE A 39 -9.31 4.06 7.44
N ALA A 40 -8.05 4.03 7.89
CA ALA A 40 -7.63 4.67 9.13
C ALA A 40 -7.90 6.18 9.11
N ALA A 41 -7.51 6.87 8.03
CA ALA A 41 -7.79 8.29 7.87
C ALA A 41 -9.30 8.59 7.81
N LYS A 42 -10.10 7.79 7.08
CA LYS A 42 -11.57 7.93 7.05
C LYS A 42 -12.23 7.70 8.42
N SER A 43 -11.59 6.92 9.29
CA SER A 43 -12.04 6.71 10.67
C SER A 43 -11.61 7.81 11.65
N GLY A 44 -10.92 8.86 11.18
CA GLY A 44 -10.55 10.02 12.00
C GLY A 44 -9.16 9.95 12.64
N PHE A 45 -8.36 8.92 12.34
CA PHE A 45 -7.00 8.81 12.87
C PHE A 45 -6.03 9.69 12.07
N LYS A 46 -5.15 10.42 12.78
CA LYS A 46 -4.01 11.11 12.18
C LYS A 46 -3.02 10.06 11.67
N THR A 47 -3.06 9.81 10.36
CA THR A 47 -2.42 8.65 9.73
C THR A 47 -1.24 9.08 8.85
N LEU A 48 -0.07 8.48 9.07
CA LEU A 48 1.11 8.63 8.21
C LEU A 48 1.27 7.39 7.32
N LEU A 49 1.35 7.57 6.00
CA LEU A 49 1.72 6.50 5.06
C LEU A 49 3.10 6.77 4.49
N ILE A 50 4.02 5.80 4.62
CA ILE A 50 5.39 5.90 4.09
C ILE A 50 5.59 4.82 3.04
N GLU A 51 6.07 5.18 1.85
CA GLU A 51 6.46 4.25 0.81
C GLU A 51 7.89 4.55 0.36
N LYS A 52 8.72 3.51 0.26
CA LYS A 52 10.13 3.63 -0.10
C LYS A 52 10.31 4.03 -1.56
N PHE A 53 9.43 3.56 -2.45
CA PHE A 53 9.57 3.73 -3.89
C PHE A 53 8.58 4.76 -4.44
N LYS A 54 9.06 5.65 -5.30
CA LYS A 54 8.20 6.54 -6.07
C LYS A 54 7.27 5.73 -6.97
N THR A 55 5.97 6.04 -6.97
CA THR A 55 4.97 5.47 -7.86
C THR A 55 4.84 6.32 -9.14
N PRO A 56 4.60 5.73 -10.33
CA PRO A 56 4.47 4.30 -10.62
C PRO A 56 5.79 3.54 -10.56
N ARG A 57 5.72 2.29 -10.09
CA ARG A 57 6.87 1.40 -9.95
C ARG A 57 6.58 -0.01 -10.44
N ASN A 58 7.63 -0.73 -10.85
CA ASN A 58 7.49 -2.14 -11.15
C ASN A 58 7.28 -2.94 -9.85
N LYS A 59 6.24 -3.78 -9.82
CA LYS A 59 5.96 -4.72 -8.73
C LYS A 59 5.44 -6.02 -9.35
N PRO A 60 6.26 -7.08 -9.43
CA PRO A 60 5.90 -8.31 -10.12
C PRO A 60 4.67 -8.94 -9.44
N CYS A 61 3.63 -9.16 -10.24
CA CYS A 61 2.36 -9.73 -9.83
C CYS A 61 1.60 -10.13 -11.10
N SER A 62 0.74 -11.14 -11.02
CA SER A 62 -0.15 -11.48 -12.14
C SER A 62 -1.15 -10.37 -12.44
N GLY A 63 -1.47 -9.52 -11.46
CA GLY A 63 -2.51 -8.49 -11.60
C GLY A 63 -3.93 -9.05 -11.65
N ILE A 64 -4.10 -10.36 -11.44
CA ILE A 64 -5.38 -11.06 -11.55
C ILE A 64 -6.03 -11.13 -10.18
N GLN A 65 -7.27 -10.64 -10.08
CA GLN A 65 -8.09 -10.71 -8.86
C GLN A 65 -9.53 -11.08 -9.17
N PHE A 66 -10.23 -11.64 -8.20
CA PHE A 66 -11.68 -11.90 -8.33
C PHE A 66 -12.49 -10.62 -8.11
N GLN A 67 -13.74 -10.63 -8.58
CA GLN A 67 -14.62 -9.44 -8.49
C GLN A 67 -14.88 -8.98 -7.05
N TYR A 68 -14.80 -9.88 -6.06
CA TYR A 68 -14.98 -9.49 -4.65
C TYR A 68 -13.86 -8.55 -4.14
N PHE A 69 -12.74 -8.43 -4.85
CA PHE A 69 -11.64 -7.55 -4.50
C PHE A 69 -12.08 -6.06 -4.42
N GLU A 70 -13.01 -5.63 -5.27
CA GLU A 70 -13.59 -4.27 -5.20
C GLU A 70 -14.31 -4.02 -3.86
N LYS A 71 -14.92 -5.07 -3.28
CA LYS A 71 -15.54 -4.99 -1.95
C LYS A 71 -14.50 -4.87 -0.84
N LEU A 72 -13.36 -5.55 -0.98
CA LEU A 72 -12.26 -5.47 0.00
C LEU A 72 -11.60 -4.08 0.00
N ILE A 73 -11.39 -3.50 -1.18
CA ILE A 73 -10.86 -2.14 -1.26
C ILE A 73 -11.94 -1.12 -0.88
N GLY A 74 -13.23 -1.44 -1.04
CA GLY A 74 -14.36 -0.58 -0.68
C GLY A 74 -14.73 0.44 -1.76
N GLU A 75 -14.18 0.31 -2.97
CA GLU A 75 -14.42 1.19 -4.11
C GLU A 75 -14.36 0.37 -5.41
N LYS A 76 -15.05 0.81 -6.47
CA LYS A 76 -14.90 0.19 -7.80
C LYS A 76 -13.59 0.63 -8.44
N ILE A 77 -12.93 -0.29 -9.13
CA ILE A 77 -11.70 0.02 -9.86
C ILE A 77 -12.07 0.75 -11.16
N PRO A 78 -11.52 1.96 -11.40
CA PRO A 78 -11.75 2.68 -12.65
C PRO A 78 -11.28 1.87 -13.86
N ARG A 79 -12.01 1.98 -14.98
CA ARG A 79 -11.76 1.14 -16.18
C ARG A 79 -10.36 1.36 -16.74
N GLU A 80 -9.83 2.57 -16.64
CA GLU A 80 -8.50 2.99 -17.09
C GLU A 80 -7.35 2.37 -16.28
N LYS A 81 -7.62 1.90 -15.05
CA LYS A 81 -6.66 1.17 -14.23
C LYS A 81 -6.63 -0.33 -14.55
N LEU A 82 -7.67 -0.84 -15.23
CA LEU A 82 -7.77 -2.23 -15.67
C LEU A 82 -7.08 -2.45 -17.02
N CYS A 83 -6.56 -3.65 -17.23
CA CYS A 83 -6.03 -4.07 -18.52
C CYS A 83 -7.14 -4.14 -19.58
N ARG A 84 -6.75 -3.98 -20.85
CA ARG A 84 -7.67 -4.10 -21.99
C ARG A 84 -8.25 -5.51 -22.11
N ASN A 85 -7.41 -6.53 -21.90
CA ASN A 85 -7.80 -7.94 -22.00
C ASN A 85 -8.70 -8.34 -20.82
N GLU A 86 -9.86 -8.89 -21.14
CA GLU A 86 -10.79 -9.43 -20.14
C GLU A 86 -10.50 -10.88 -19.83
N LEU A 87 -10.55 -11.23 -18.55
CA LEU A 87 -10.36 -12.59 -18.07
C LEU A 87 -11.72 -13.18 -17.67
N PHE A 88 -12.10 -14.29 -18.31
CA PHE A 88 -13.45 -14.88 -18.15
C PHE A 88 -13.45 -16.41 -17.93
N LYS A 89 -12.29 -17.06 -17.95
CA LYS A 89 -12.16 -18.51 -17.82
C LYS A 89 -10.89 -18.86 -17.04
N VAL A 90 -10.98 -19.90 -16.22
CA VAL A 90 -9.84 -20.56 -15.57
C VAL A 90 -9.74 -21.98 -16.11
N GLU A 91 -8.51 -22.40 -16.42
CA GLU A 91 -8.18 -23.78 -16.75
C GLU A 91 -7.08 -24.27 -15.82
N ILE A 92 -7.36 -25.32 -15.06
CA ILE A 92 -6.42 -25.95 -14.13
C ILE A 92 -5.97 -27.25 -14.76
N LYS A 93 -4.67 -27.36 -15.05
CA LYS A 93 -4.04 -28.59 -15.56
C LYS A 93 -3.29 -29.25 -14.42
N THR A 94 -3.69 -30.47 -14.07
CA THR A 94 -2.98 -31.26 -13.06
C THR A 94 -1.72 -31.91 -13.64
N PRO A 95 -0.72 -32.29 -12.83
CA PRO A 95 0.48 -32.98 -13.30
C PRO A 95 0.18 -34.30 -14.03
N LYS A 96 -0.95 -34.96 -13.70
CA LYS A 96 -1.40 -36.20 -14.36
C LYS A 96 -2.19 -35.96 -15.66
N GLY A 97 -2.23 -34.72 -16.17
CA GLY A 97 -2.90 -34.37 -17.41
C GLY A 97 -4.40 -34.14 -17.32
N ARG A 98 -5.04 -34.33 -16.17
CA ARG A 98 -6.46 -33.97 -15.98
C ARG A 98 -6.62 -32.45 -16.10
N VAL A 99 -7.63 -32.01 -16.86
CA VAL A 99 -7.95 -30.60 -17.07
C VAL A 99 -9.31 -30.27 -16.43
N LEU A 100 -9.34 -29.26 -15.57
CA LEU A 100 -10.57 -28.69 -15.01
C LEU A 100 -10.78 -27.30 -15.59
N ARG A 101 -12.01 -26.99 -16.02
CA ARG A 101 -12.36 -25.71 -16.65
C ARG A 101 -13.54 -25.08 -15.92
N GLY A 102 -13.44 -23.77 -15.67
CA GLY A 102 -14.54 -22.99 -15.09
C GLY A 102 -14.65 -21.63 -15.79
N LYS A 103 -15.88 -21.17 -16.01
CA LYS A 103 -16.15 -19.79 -16.44
C LYS A 103 -16.23 -18.91 -15.20
N MET A 104 -15.39 -17.89 -15.14
CA MET A 104 -15.35 -16.94 -14.03
C MET A 104 -14.73 -15.63 -14.50
N LYS A 105 -15.42 -14.52 -14.29
CA LYS A 105 -14.89 -13.18 -14.57
C LYS A 105 -13.87 -12.78 -13.51
N MET A 106 -12.73 -12.26 -13.94
CA MET A 106 -11.66 -11.76 -13.09
C MET A 106 -11.23 -10.38 -13.55
N LEU A 107 -10.79 -9.58 -12.59
CA LEU A 107 -10.14 -8.30 -12.80
C LEU A 107 -8.69 -8.55 -13.22
N ASN A 108 -8.17 -7.68 -14.06
CA ASN A 108 -6.78 -7.69 -14.49
C ASN A 108 -6.25 -6.25 -14.50
N PHE A 109 -5.11 -5.99 -13.86
CA PHE A 109 -4.52 -4.66 -13.77
C PHE A 109 -3.00 -4.71 -13.60
N TRP A 110 -2.32 -3.68 -14.11
CA TRP A 110 -0.89 -3.51 -13.84
C TRP A 110 -0.69 -2.91 -12.45
N ARG A 111 0.20 -3.51 -11.64
CA ARG A 111 0.50 -2.97 -10.31
C ARG A 111 1.14 -1.59 -10.35
N SER A 112 1.90 -1.30 -11.39
CA SER A 112 2.49 0.02 -11.59
C SER A 112 1.44 1.11 -11.69
N THR A 113 0.40 0.91 -12.51
CA THR A 113 -0.68 1.89 -12.66
C THR A 113 -1.70 1.83 -11.52
N PHE A 114 -1.95 0.65 -10.96
CA PHE A 114 -2.95 0.45 -9.91
C PHE A 114 -2.51 0.99 -8.55
N ASP A 115 -1.24 0.80 -8.17
CA ASP A 115 -0.71 1.29 -6.88
C ASP A 115 -0.37 2.80 -6.91
N SER A 116 -0.62 3.50 -8.03
CA SER A 116 -0.29 4.92 -8.24
C SER A 116 -1.51 5.84 -8.19
#